data_AF-A0A7V2VL88-F1
#
_entry.id   AF-A0A7V2VL88-F1
#
_cell.length_a   1.000
_cell.length_b   1.000
_cell.length_c   1.000
_cell.angle_alpha   90.00
_cell.angle_beta   90.00
_cell.angle_gamma   90.00
#
_symmetry.space_group_name_H-M   'P 1'
#
loop_
_entity.id
_entity.type
_entity.pdbx_description
1 polymer ?
#
loop_
_entity_poly.entity_id
_entity_poly.type
_entity_poly.pdbx_seq_one_letter_code
_entity_poly.pdbx_strand_id
1 'polypeptide(L)'
;MKRQRRSAIDPAVASLVTEGERRQRRRRLPRAQQAKARRDAARQRATYDIPKEVARAVAEVAKEEGVSASAVAALLLAEGLRRLEVGEVSLHGLKEPSRSPKYDWQVPTRAVLEVLKGDRTLLVRK
;
A
#
# COMPACT_ATOMS: atom_id res chain seq x y z
N MET A 1 -39.44 -38.15 12.59
CA MET A 1 -38.38 -37.40 11.86
C MET A 1 -37.15 -37.26 12.74
N LYS A 2 -36.04 -37.95 12.43
CA LYS A 2 -34.76 -37.82 13.16
C LYS A 2 -34.08 -36.50 12.77
N ARG A 3 -34.02 -35.51 13.68
CA ARG A 3 -33.17 -34.32 13.50
C ARG A 3 -31.71 -34.74 13.67
N GLN A 4 -30.98 -34.88 12.56
CA GLN A 4 -29.52 -34.96 12.57
C GLN A 4 -28.98 -33.63 13.10
N ARG A 5 -28.39 -33.64 14.30
CA ARG A 5 -27.60 -32.53 14.83
C ARG A 5 -26.38 -32.37 13.92
N ARG A 6 -26.38 -31.31 13.09
CA ARG A 6 -25.15 -30.81 12.47
C ARG A 6 -24.22 -30.44 13.62
N SER A 7 -23.10 -31.15 13.74
CA SER A 7 -22.00 -30.82 14.63
C SER A 7 -21.58 -29.38 14.37
N ALA A 8 -22.04 -28.46 15.22
CA ALA A 8 -21.58 -27.09 15.24
C ALA A 8 -20.13 -27.14 15.75
N ILE A 9 -19.18 -27.21 14.81
CA ILE A 9 -17.76 -27.12 15.12
C ILE A 9 -17.54 -25.74 15.75
N ASP A 10 -16.91 -25.73 16.92
CA ASP A 10 -16.54 -24.50 17.62
C ASP A 10 -15.71 -23.58 16.69
N PRO A 11 -15.99 -22.26 16.63
CA PRO A 11 -15.32 -21.34 15.72
C PRO A 11 -13.78 -21.34 15.85
N ALA A 12 -13.25 -21.56 17.05
CA ALA A 12 -11.82 -21.66 17.28
C ALA A 12 -11.25 -22.93 16.66
N VAL A 13 -11.97 -24.06 16.76
CA VAL A 13 -11.58 -25.33 16.13
C VAL A 13 -11.66 -25.23 14.60
N ALA A 14 -12.68 -24.56 14.07
CA ALA A 14 -12.80 -24.31 12.62
C ALA A 14 -11.62 -23.47 12.09
N SER A 15 -11.14 -22.49 12.86
CA SER A 15 -9.97 -21.70 12.47
C SER A 15 -8.68 -22.53 12.42
N LEU A 16 -8.46 -23.43 13.39
CA LEU A 16 -7.29 -24.30 13.45
C LEU A 16 -7.27 -25.34 12.31
N VAL A 17 -8.42 -25.93 11.98
CA VAL A 17 -8.56 -26.85 10.84
C VAL A 17 -8.24 -26.12 9.54
N THR A 18 -8.76 -24.90 9.36
CA THR A 18 -8.50 -24.07 8.18
C THR A 18 -7.02 -23.69 8.05
N GLU A 19 -6.35 -23.37 9.15
CA GLU A 19 -4.90 -23.13 9.15
C GLU A 19 -4.08 -24.37 8.82
N GLY A 20 -4.44 -25.53 9.38
CA GLY A 20 -3.78 -26.81 9.13
C GLY A 20 -3.86 -27.21 7.65
N GLU A 21 -5.04 -27.08 7.03
CA GLU A 21 -5.26 -27.35 5.61
C GLU A 21 -4.46 -26.39 4.72
N ARG A 22 -4.42 -25.09 5.06
CA ARG A 22 -3.62 -24.09 4.33
C ARG A 22 -2.12 -24.41 4.40
N ARG A 23 -1.62 -24.87 5.55
CA ARG A 23 -0.21 -25.27 5.72
C ARG A 23 0.11 -26.54 4.93
N GLN A 24 -0.76 -27.54 4.92
CA GLN A 24 -0.57 -28.75 4.12
C GLN A 24 -0.58 -28.48 2.62
N ARG A 25 -1.54 -27.67 2.13
CA ARG A 25 -1.59 -27.26 0.72
C ARG A 25 -0.33 -26.51 0.30
N ARG A 26 0.18 -25.61 1.16
CA ARG A 26 1.44 -24.89 0.91
C ARG A 26 2.66 -25.81 0.82
N ARG A 27 2.73 -26.87 1.62
CA ARG A 27 3.85 -27.84 1.59
C ARG A 27 3.86 -28.73 0.34
N ARG A 28 2.70 -28.91 -0.31
CA ARG A 28 2.56 -29.71 -1.55
C ARG A 28 2.95 -28.94 -2.82
N LEU A 29 3.13 -27.62 -2.75
CA LEU A 29 3.57 -26.81 -3.88
C LEU A 29 5.07 -27.04 -4.18
N PRO A 30 5.52 -27.02 -5.44
CA PRO A 30 6.94 -26.98 -5.79
C PRO A 30 7.68 -25.82 -5.10
N ARG A 31 8.97 -25.98 -4.76
CA ARG A 31 9.75 -25.00 -3.96
C ARG A 31 9.67 -23.56 -4.49
N ALA A 32 9.70 -23.37 -5.81
CA ALA A 32 9.54 -22.05 -6.44
C ALA A 32 8.17 -21.41 -6.18
N GLN A 33 7.10 -22.22 -6.20
CA GLN A 33 5.73 -21.77 -5.91
C GLN A 33 5.54 -21.50 -4.41
N GLN A 34 6.23 -22.24 -3.53
CA GLN A 34 6.26 -21.92 -2.10
C GLN A 34 6.94 -20.58 -1.82
N ALA A 35 8.07 -20.30 -2.49
CA ALA A 35 8.77 -19.02 -2.36
C ALA A 35 7.88 -17.85 -2.86
N LYS A 36 7.21 -18.02 -4.00
CA LYS A 36 6.23 -17.05 -4.51
C LYS A 36 5.08 -16.84 -3.53
N ALA A 37 4.49 -17.91 -2.99
CA ALA A 37 3.39 -17.82 -2.02
C ALA A 37 3.81 -17.16 -0.69
N ARG A 38 5.06 -17.36 -0.25
CA ARG A 38 5.62 -16.68 0.92
C ARG A 38 5.83 -15.20 0.67
N ARG A 39 6.43 -14.83 -0.47
CA ARG A 39 6.58 -13.43 -0.88
C ARG A 39 5.21 -12.76 -0.97
N ASP A 40 4.26 -13.43 -1.62
CA ASP A 40 2.91 -12.93 -1.81
C ASP A 40 2.18 -12.72 -0.48
N ALA A 41 2.39 -13.60 0.50
CA ALA A 41 1.83 -13.49 1.85
C ALA A 41 2.53 -12.42 2.71
N ALA A 42 3.79 -12.11 2.43
CA ALA A 42 4.53 -11.04 3.11
C ALA A 42 4.22 -9.64 2.54
N ARG A 43 3.58 -9.55 1.37
CA ARG A 43 3.21 -8.26 0.78
C ARG A 43 2.15 -7.56 1.63
N GLN A 44 2.50 -6.39 2.14
CA GLN A 44 1.54 -5.45 2.69
C GLN A 44 0.98 -4.57 1.56
N ARG A 45 -0.35 -4.46 1.49
CA ARG A 45 -1.03 -3.62 0.51
C ARG A 45 -1.61 -2.42 1.23
N ALA A 46 -1.33 -1.23 0.73
CA ALA A 46 -1.98 0.01 1.11
C ALA A 46 -2.63 0.61 -0.14
N THR A 47 -3.85 1.10 0.01
CA THR A 47 -4.57 1.82 -1.04
C THR A 47 -4.61 3.28 -0.66
N TYR A 48 -4.12 4.13 -1.55
CA TYR A 48 -4.10 5.58 -1.39
C TYR A 48 -4.92 6.22 -2.50
N ASP A 49 -5.72 7.22 -2.14
CA ASP A 49 -6.35 8.09 -3.12
C ASP A 49 -5.30 9.04 -3.68
N ILE A 50 -5.00 8.91 -4.97
CA ILE A 50 -4.00 9.73 -5.66
C ILE A 50 -4.62 10.42 -6.89
N PRO A 51 -4.15 11.63 -7.25
CA PRO A 51 -4.59 12.29 -8.49
C PRO A 51 -4.28 11.42 -9.72
N LYS A 52 -5.13 11.51 -10.74
CA LYS A 52 -5.00 10.70 -11.97
C LYS A 52 -3.67 10.94 -12.68
N GLU A 53 -3.19 12.17 -12.64
CA GLU A 53 -1.93 12.62 -13.23
C GLU A 53 -0.73 11.95 -12.57
N VAL A 54 -0.75 11.82 -11.23
CA VAL A 54 0.29 11.12 -10.47
C VAL A 54 0.28 9.63 -10.81
N ALA A 55 -0.91 9.02 -10.82
CA ALA A 55 -1.06 7.60 -11.18
C ALA A 55 -0.53 7.32 -12.60
N ARG A 56 -0.82 8.23 -13.54
CA ARG A 56 -0.33 8.15 -14.92
C ARG A 56 1.18 8.28 -15.01
N ALA A 57 1.78 9.27 -14.34
CA ALA A 57 3.23 9.46 -14.34
C ALA A 57 3.96 8.23 -13.78
N VAL A 58 3.45 7.63 -12.69
CA VAL A 58 4.01 6.38 -12.15
C VAL A 58 3.89 5.23 -13.16
N ALA A 59 2.76 5.12 -13.86
CA ALA A 59 2.54 4.07 -14.87
C ALA A 59 3.45 4.24 -16.11
N GLU A 60 3.70 5.46 -16.54
CA GLU A 60 4.62 5.78 -17.65
C GLU A 60 6.05 5.38 -17.29
N VAL A 61 6.55 5.81 -16.12
CA VAL A 61 7.88 5.40 -15.61
C VAL A 61 7.99 3.89 -15.48
N ALA A 62 6.96 3.22 -14.95
CA ALA A 62 6.95 1.77 -14.82
C ALA A 62 7.04 1.05 -16.17
N LYS A 63 6.38 1.59 -17.19
CA LYS A 63 6.43 1.07 -18.56
C LYS A 63 7.82 1.27 -19.18
N GLU A 64 8.41 2.44 -19.01
CA GLU A 64 9.75 2.76 -19.53
C GLU A 64 10.83 1.88 -18.91
N GLU A 65 10.77 1.68 -17.59
CA GLU A 65 11.74 0.89 -16.82
C GLU A 65 11.47 -0.63 -16.84
N GLY A 66 10.35 -1.06 -17.44
CA GLY A 66 9.98 -2.49 -17.50
C GLY A 66 9.68 -3.13 -16.14
N VAL A 67 9.21 -2.35 -15.16
CA VAL A 67 8.90 -2.81 -13.79
C VAL A 67 7.42 -2.59 -13.44
N SER A 68 6.98 -3.15 -12.31
CA SER A 68 5.60 -2.91 -11.84
C SER A 68 5.41 -1.48 -11.32
N ALA A 69 4.24 -0.87 -11.57
CA ALA A 69 3.88 0.44 -11.01
C ALA A 69 3.98 0.49 -9.48
N SER A 70 3.66 -0.62 -8.79
CA SER A 70 3.84 -0.73 -7.34
C SER A 70 5.30 -0.65 -6.90
N ALA A 71 6.24 -1.14 -7.70
CA ALA A 71 7.67 -1.06 -7.39
C ALA A 71 8.19 0.38 -7.56
N VAL A 72 7.79 1.05 -8.65
CA VAL A 72 8.10 2.48 -8.87
C VAL A 72 7.52 3.31 -7.74
N ALA A 73 6.23 3.14 -7.41
CA ALA A 73 5.58 3.85 -6.32
C ALA A 73 6.31 3.61 -4.98
N ALA A 74 6.66 2.36 -4.66
CA ALA A 74 7.37 2.03 -3.43
C ALA A 74 8.74 2.73 -3.34
N LEU A 75 9.51 2.75 -4.44
CA LEU A 75 10.81 3.43 -4.49
C LEU A 75 10.67 4.94 -4.32
N LEU A 76 9.75 5.57 -5.05
CA LEU A 76 9.52 7.01 -4.97
C LEU A 76 9.00 7.44 -3.59
N LEU A 77 8.15 6.63 -2.96
CA LEU A 77 7.70 6.86 -1.59
C LEU A 77 8.85 6.74 -0.59
N ALA A 78 9.70 5.72 -0.72
CA ALA A 78 10.86 5.55 0.15
C ALA A 78 11.83 6.73 0.05
N GLU A 79 12.13 7.19 -1.17
CA GLU A 79 12.99 8.35 -1.38
C GLU A 79 12.34 9.63 -0.84
N GLY A 80 11.05 9.86 -1.11
CA GLY A 80 10.33 11.02 -0.57
C GLY A 80 10.33 11.08 0.96
N LEU A 81 10.16 9.92 1.61
CA LEU A 81 10.23 9.81 3.07
C LEU A 81 11.65 10.06 3.60
N ARG A 82 12.68 9.50 2.94
CA ARG A 82 14.09 9.76 3.30
C ARG A 82 14.38 11.26 3.24
N ARG A 83 14.00 11.93 2.15
CA ARG A 83 14.20 13.38 1.97
C ARG A 83 13.46 14.21 3.02
N LEU A 84 12.27 13.77 3.43
CA LEU A 84 11.51 14.42 4.49
C LEU A 84 12.20 14.27 5.85
N GLU A 85 12.74 13.08 6.14
CA GLU A 85 13.45 12.78 7.38
C GLU A 85 14.73 13.60 7.53
N VAL A 86 15.52 13.73 6.46
CA VAL A 86 16.74 14.56 6.47
C VAL A 86 16.49 16.06 6.28
N GLY A 87 15.23 16.47 6.15
CA GLY A 87 14.84 17.88 6.00
C GLY A 87 15.11 18.50 4.63
N GLU A 88 15.43 17.72 3.61
CA GLU A 88 15.54 18.17 2.22
C GLU A 88 14.18 18.60 1.64
N VAL A 89 13.10 18.00 2.12
CA VAL A 89 11.73 18.41 1.84
C VAL A 89 10.93 18.57 3.12
N SER A 90 9.85 19.33 3.06
CA SER A 90 8.94 19.64 4.15
C SER A 90 7.51 19.66 3.62
N LEU A 91 6.58 19.24 4.47
CA LEU A 91 5.15 19.43 4.24
C LEU A 91 4.64 20.77 4.80
N HIS A 92 5.54 21.58 5.39
CA HIS A 92 5.18 22.89 5.93
C HIS A 92 4.82 23.85 4.79
N GLY A 93 3.72 24.60 4.93
CA GLY A 93 3.21 25.49 3.88
C GLY A 93 2.30 24.84 2.84
N LEU A 94 2.23 23.50 2.79
CA LEU A 94 1.33 22.76 1.88
C LEU A 94 0.03 22.28 2.55
N LYS A 95 -0.06 22.43 3.86
CA LYS A 95 -1.19 21.96 4.67
C LYS A 95 -2.27 23.02 4.76
N GLU A 96 -3.51 22.60 4.56
CA GLU A 96 -4.71 23.40 4.81
C GLU A 96 -5.53 22.77 5.95
N PRO A 97 -6.32 23.56 6.70
CA PRO A 97 -7.23 23.00 7.69
C PRO A 97 -8.16 21.96 7.06
N SER A 98 -8.21 20.77 7.65
CA SER A 98 -9.08 19.70 7.18
C SER A 98 -10.53 19.94 7.63
N ARG A 99 -11.48 19.59 6.76
CA ARG A 99 -12.91 19.58 7.09
C ARG A 99 -13.37 18.27 7.74
N SER A 100 -12.52 17.25 7.72
CA SER A 100 -12.80 15.95 8.33
C SER A 100 -12.50 16.03 9.83
N PRO A 101 -13.39 15.53 10.71
CA PRO A 101 -13.12 15.47 12.15
C PRO A 101 -11.97 14.53 12.50
N LYS A 102 -11.49 13.70 11.55
CA LYS A 102 -10.42 12.73 11.78
C LYS A 102 -9.01 13.35 11.73
N TYR A 103 -8.85 14.45 11.02
CA TYR A 103 -7.52 15.03 10.74
C TYR A 103 -7.58 16.55 10.92
N ASP A 104 -6.52 17.13 11.49
CA ASP A 104 -6.41 18.59 11.65
C ASP A 104 -6.07 19.29 10.32
N TRP A 105 -5.31 18.59 9.47
CA TRP A 105 -4.76 19.14 8.23
C TRP A 105 -5.02 18.20 7.05
N GLN A 106 -5.15 18.79 5.87
CA GLN A 106 -5.19 18.10 4.59
C GLN A 106 -4.15 18.68 3.65
N VAL A 107 -3.74 17.89 2.66
CA VAL A 107 -2.96 18.38 1.51
C VAL A 107 -3.90 18.40 0.31
N PRO A 108 -4.22 19.57 -0.26
CA PRO A 108 -5.15 19.65 -1.38
C PRO A 108 -4.52 19.04 -2.65
N THR A 109 -5.34 18.42 -3.49
CA THR A 109 -4.94 17.85 -4.79
C THR A 109 -4.13 18.84 -5.63
N ARG A 110 -4.47 20.14 -5.59
CA ARG A 110 -3.75 21.20 -6.32
C ARG A 110 -2.26 21.24 -5.99
N ALA A 111 -1.91 21.17 -4.71
CA ALA A 111 -0.52 21.23 -4.25
C ALA A 111 0.27 20.00 -4.74
N VAL A 112 -0.36 18.82 -4.74
CA VAL A 112 0.26 17.60 -5.28
C VAL A 112 0.57 17.74 -6.77
N LEU A 113 -0.34 18.35 -7.54
CA LEU A 113 -0.14 18.57 -8.98
C LEU A 113 0.92 19.63 -9.28
N GLU A 114 1.03 20.67 -8.46
CA GLU A 114 2.09 21.68 -8.59
C GLU A 114 3.47 21.08 -8.35
N VAL A 115 3.61 20.25 -7.31
CA VAL A 115 4.83 19.48 -7.05
C VAL A 115 5.18 18.57 -8.23
N LEU A 116 4.19 17.85 -8.79
CA LEU A 116 4.40 16.99 -9.96
C LEU A 116 4.89 17.77 -11.19
N LYS A 117 4.40 18.99 -11.38
CA LYS A 117 4.82 19.89 -12.48
C LYS A 117 6.20 20.50 -12.29
N GLY A 118 6.85 20.24 -11.15
CA GLY A 118 8.22 20.69 -10.87
C GLY A 118 8.31 21.90 -9.95
N ASP A 119 7.21 22.40 -9.39
CA ASP A 119 7.28 23.43 -8.36
C ASP A 119 7.71 22.82 -7.02
N ARG A 120 9.02 22.70 -6.85
CA ARG A 120 9.65 22.16 -5.64
C ARG A 120 9.80 23.21 -4.54
N THR A 121 9.55 24.48 -4.81
CA THR A 121 9.63 25.55 -3.79
C THR A 121 8.63 25.33 -2.67
N LEU A 122 7.52 24.67 -3.00
CA LEU A 122 6.47 24.25 -2.09
C LEU A 122 6.90 23.21 -1.06
N LEU A 123 7.95 22.44 -1.36
CA LEU A 123 8.47 21.39 -0.50
C LEU A 123 9.64 21.88 0.37
N VAL A 124 10.03 23.15 0.32
CA VAL A 124 11.16 23.65 1.13
C VAL A 124 10.63 24.31 2.39
N ARG A 125 11.27 24.05 3.53
CA ARG A 125 10.99 24.77 4.77
C ARG A 125 11.43 26.23 4.59
N LYS A 126 10.47 27.15 4.53
CA LYS A 126 10.75 28.59 4.63
C LYS A 126 11.30 28.93 6.02
#